data_AF-A0A8H5FFI5-F1
#
_entry.id   AF-A0A8H5FFI5-F1
#
_cell.length_a   1.000
_cell.length_b   1.000
_cell.length_c   1.000
_cell.angle_alpha   90.00
_cell.angle_beta   90.00
_cell.angle_gamma   90.00
#
_symmetry.space_group_name_H-M   'P 1'
#
loop_
_entity.id
_entity.type
_entity.pdbx_description
1 polymer ?
#
loop_
_entity_poly.entity_id
_entity_poly.type
_entity_poly.pdbx_seq_one_letter_code
_entity_poly.pdbx_strand_id
1 'polypeptide(L)'
;MRFTIISSITLLAATLTSGLVIPVDSTSGEIIARSELADDAYDAMIYRRRTSKTKKAAIAAARPAKQAAKAQKKASFAGAAKAHKATTNMPARNSKFKVPAGGGKPAHTYSGKEVRKEVFKGHMEAQRLKGLSKTQQKKSPIKPFGNRPHEVPKPGNLKPLKGMTPVVKGGKQHQQPGREWPMPNKAVPGTTSPVRVITQKGKKGNHVFRGVVAHDQSRTPGKGYNDHFQVKEQKQKTKRV
;
A
#
# COMPACT_ATOMS: atom_id res chain seq x y z
N MET A 1 -14.84 36.98 30.27
CA MET A 1 -15.54 35.92 31.04
C MET A 1 -15.36 34.58 30.32
N ARG A 2 -15.06 33.52 31.09
CA ARG A 2 -15.20 32.08 30.77
C ARG A 2 -14.00 31.33 30.14
N PHE A 3 -13.18 30.82 31.05
CA PHE A 3 -12.62 29.46 31.22
C PHE A 3 -12.55 28.48 30.03
N THR A 4 -11.40 27.83 29.86
CA THR A 4 -11.36 26.38 29.61
C THR A 4 -10.15 25.72 30.27
N ILE A 5 -10.43 24.63 30.95
CA ILE A 5 -9.63 23.87 31.91
C ILE A 5 -9.10 22.58 31.23
N ILE A 6 -7.82 22.27 31.49
CA ILE A 6 -7.16 20.97 31.76
C ILE A 6 -7.56 19.75 30.91
N SER A 7 -6.55 19.09 30.33
CA SER A 7 -6.35 17.63 30.43
C SER A 7 -4.94 17.21 30.00
N SER A 8 -4.04 17.27 30.97
CA SER A 8 -2.74 16.60 30.95
C SER A 8 -2.96 15.11 31.22
N ILE A 9 -2.52 14.23 30.30
CA ILE A 9 -2.39 12.79 30.59
C ILE A 9 -0.93 12.42 30.39
N THR A 10 -0.19 12.58 31.46
CA THR A 10 1.06 11.89 31.79
C THR A 10 0.74 10.41 31.96
N LEU A 11 1.16 9.56 31.03
CA LEU A 11 1.14 8.12 31.27
C LEU A 11 2.41 7.71 31.99
N LEU A 12 2.20 7.46 33.27
CA LEU A 12 3.09 6.95 34.30
C LEU A 12 3.85 5.70 33.82
N ALA A 13 5.17 5.83 33.73
CA ALA A 13 6.10 4.70 33.71
C ALA A 13 6.44 4.36 35.17
N ALA A 14 6.10 3.17 35.63
CA ALA A 14 6.60 2.65 36.90
C ALA A 14 6.45 1.12 36.96
N THR A 15 7.41 0.51 37.67
CA THR A 15 7.47 -0.87 38.19
C THR A 15 8.03 -1.90 37.18
N LEU A 16 9.14 -2.62 37.41
CA LEU A 16 9.96 -2.86 38.60
C LEU A 16 11.43 -3.13 38.19
N THR A 17 12.35 -2.36 38.76
CA THR A 17 13.76 -2.74 38.94
C THR A 17 13.89 -3.34 40.35
N SER A 18 13.83 -4.66 40.45
CA SER A 18 14.23 -5.36 41.67
C SER A 18 15.73 -5.60 41.60
N GLY A 19 16.46 -5.03 42.57
CA GLY A 19 17.90 -5.11 42.66
C GLY A 19 18.40 -6.54 42.83
N LEU A 20 19.40 -6.87 42.02
CA LEU A 20 20.28 -8.02 42.19
C LEU A 20 21.26 -7.67 43.31
N VAL A 21 21.05 -8.20 44.50
CA VAL A 21 22.06 -8.21 45.56
C VAL A 21 22.82 -9.52 45.43
N ILE A 22 24.08 -9.45 45.02
CA ILE A 22 25.02 -10.58 45.05
C ILE A 22 25.88 -10.41 46.31
N PRO A 23 25.74 -11.25 47.34
CA PRO A 23 26.82 -11.44 48.29
C PRO A 23 27.84 -12.38 47.64
N VAL A 24 29.06 -11.88 47.50
CA VAL A 24 30.24 -12.70 47.23
C VAL A 24 30.76 -13.13 48.60
N ASP A 25 30.83 -14.44 48.85
CA ASP A 25 31.94 -14.96 49.63
C ASP A 25 32.23 -16.41 49.24
N SER A 26 33.49 -16.63 48.92
CA SER A 26 34.08 -17.92 48.60
C SER A 26 34.27 -18.74 49.86
N THR A 27 34.01 -20.05 49.85
CA THR A 27 34.85 -21.03 50.54
C THR A 27 34.52 -22.46 50.07
N SER A 28 35.53 -23.05 49.44
CA SER A 28 35.99 -24.45 49.56
C SER A 28 35.02 -25.58 49.89
N GLY A 29 35.05 -26.64 49.06
CA GLY A 29 34.97 -28.03 49.54
C GLY A 29 33.85 -28.87 48.94
N GLU A 30 34.25 -29.82 48.10
CA GLU A 30 33.61 -31.05 47.63
C GLU A 30 32.17 -31.45 48.03
N ILE A 31 31.42 -31.80 46.97
CA ILE A 31 30.52 -32.95 46.81
C ILE A 31 29.42 -33.13 47.87
N ILE A 32 28.23 -32.56 47.61
CA ILE A 32 26.93 -33.25 47.54
C ILE A 32 26.14 -32.56 46.42
N ALA A 33 26.29 -33.03 45.19
CA ALA A 33 25.54 -32.51 44.04
C ALA A 33 24.83 -33.69 43.38
N ARG A 34 23.58 -33.97 43.79
CA ARG A 34 22.67 -34.86 43.02
C ARG A 34 21.19 -34.87 43.42
N SER A 35 20.76 -34.27 44.54
CA SER A 35 19.32 -34.23 44.89
C SER A 35 18.61 -32.92 44.52
N GLU A 36 19.23 -31.75 44.69
CA GLU A 36 18.53 -30.46 44.51
C GLU A 36 18.33 -30.04 43.04
N LEU A 37 19.15 -30.55 42.11
CA LEU A 37 19.02 -30.24 40.67
C LEU A 37 17.78 -30.89 40.01
N ALA A 38 17.19 -31.91 40.64
CA ALA A 38 16.03 -32.62 40.11
C ALA A 38 14.71 -31.89 40.41
N ASP A 39 14.61 -31.23 41.57
CA ASP A 39 13.42 -30.52 41.99
C ASP A 39 13.26 -29.19 41.22
N ASP A 40 14.35 -28.45 40.99
CA ASP A 40 14.35 -27.25 40.14
C ASP A 40 14.00 -27.55 38.68
N ALA A 41 14.43 -28.70 38.16
CA ALA A 41 14.08 -29.13 36.80
C ALA A 41 12.60 -29.48 36.68
N TYR A 42 11.99 -30.06 37.72
CA TYR A 42 10.58 -30.39 37.76
C TYR A 42 9.70 -29.14 37.87
N ASP A 43 10.07 -28.19 38.73
CA ASP A 43 9.37 -26.91 38.85
C ASP A 43 9.51 -26.04 37.59
N ALA A 44 10.69 -25.99 36.98
CA ALA A 44 10.88 -25.33 35.68
C ALA A 44 10.00 -25.97 34.58
N MET A 45 9.84 -27.29 34.58
CA MET A 45 8.97 -28.01 33.64
C MET A 45 7.50 -27.68 33.87
N ILE A 46 7.03 -27.67 35.11
CA ILE A 46 5.64 -27.33 35.48
C ILE A 46 5.35 -25.86 35.14
N TYR A 47 6.27 -24.94 35.42
CA TYR A 47 6.13 -23.52 35.09
C TYR A 47 6.08 -23.29 33.57
N ARG A 48 6.94 -23.96 32.80
CA ARG A 48 6.94 -23.91 31.32
C ARG A 48 5.66 -24.50 30.72
N ARG A 49 5.12 -25.57 31.31
CA ARG A 49 3.86 -26.19 30.88
C ARG A 49 2.66 -25.28 31.21
N ARG A 50 2.62 -24.66 32.40
CA ARG A 50 1.58 -23.69 32.78
C ARG A 50 1.61 -22.44 31.90
N THR A 51 2.78 -21.85 31.65
CA THR A 51 2.93 -20.69 30.75
C THR A 51 2.58 -21.02 29.29
N SER A 52 2.79 -22.25 28.83
CA SER A 52 2.37 -22.70 27.49
C SER A 52 0.85 -22.87 27.36
N LYS A 53 0.18 -23.39 28.41
CA LYS A 53 -1.29 -23.54 28.46
C LYS A 53 -1.98 -22.18 28.53
N THR A 54 -1.49 -21.25 29.36
CA THR A 54 -2.03 -19.88 29.42
C THR A 54 -1.76 -19.10 28.14
N LYS A 55 -0.60 -19.25 27.48
CA LYS A 55 -0.36 -18.68 26.14
C LYS A 55 -1.31 -19.23 25.07
N LYS A 56 -1.56 -20.55 25.04
CA LYS A 56 -2.54 -21.16 24.12
C LYS A 56 -3.97 -20.67 24.38
N ALA A 57 -4.37 -20.57 25.64
CA ALA A 57 -5.68 -20.05 26.04
C ALA A 57 -5.85 -18.56 25.65
N ALA A 58 -4.83 -17.72 25.88
CA ALA A 58 -4.83 -16.32 25.47
C ALA A 58 -4.88 -16.14 23.94
N ILE A 59 -4.18 -16.98 23.18
CA ILE A 59 -4.26 -16.99 21.71
C ILE A 59 -5.65 -17.41 21.25
N ALA A 60 -6.26 -18.42 21.87
CA ALA A 60 -7.62 -18.88 21.56
C ALA A 60 -8.67 -17.81 21.90
N ALA A 61 -8.57 -17.15 23.05
CA ALA A 61 -9.45 -16.05 23.45
C ALA A 61 -9.33 -14.82 22.53
N ALA A 62 -8.16 -14.59 21.93
CA ALA A 62 -7.95 -13.50 20.96
C ALA A 62 -8.41 -13.85 19.52
N ARG A 63 -8.72 -15.12 19.19
CA ARG A 63 -9.14 -15.53 17.84
C ARG A 63 -10.48 -14.91 17.41
N PRO A 64 -11.55 -14.88 18.24
CA PRO A 64 -12.81 -14.23 17.89
C PRO A 64 -12.63 -12.74 17.59
N ALA A 65 -11.90 -12.01 18.44
CA ALA A 65 -11.61 -10.59 18.22
C ALA A 65 -10.81 -10.36 16.92
N LYS A 66 -9.79 -11.19 16.64
CA LYS A 66 -9.03 -11.14 15.38
C LYS A 66 -9.89 -11.50 14.17
N GLN A 67 -10.85 -12.40 14.30
CA GLN A 67 -11.79 -12.79 13.24
C GLN A 67 -12.83 -11.70 12.97
N ALA A 68 -13.42 -11.11 14.02
CA ALA A 68 -14.35 -9.99 13.95
C ALA A 68 -13.68 -8.76 13.30
N ALA A 69 -12.46 -8.41 13.72
CA ALA A 69 -11.69 -7.33 13.10
C ALA A 69 -11.38 -7.61 11.61
N LYS A 70 -11.11 -8.87 11.23
CA LYS A 70 -10.94 -9.26 9.82
C LYS A 70 -12.25 -9.16 9.03
N ALA A 71 -13.39 -9.54 9.61
CA ALA A 71 -14.70 -9.44 8.98
C ALA A 71 -15.11 -7.98 8.74
N GLN A 72 -14.94 -7.12 9.75
CA GLN A 72 -15.17 -5.67 9.63
C GLN A 72 -14.28 -5.03 8.56
N LYS A 73 -12.98 -5.39 8.52
CA LYS A 73 -12.08 -4.94 7.45
C LYS A 73 -12.52 -5.43 6.06
N LYS A 74 -13.01 -6.66 5.93
CA LYS A 74 -13.54 -7.16 4.64
C LYS A 74 -14.79 -6.39 4.21
N ALA A 75 -15.69 -6.08 5.15
CA ALA A 75 -16.90 -5.32 4.88
C ALA A 75 -16.58 -3.90 4.39
N SER A 76 -15.61 -3.21 5.00
CA SER A 76 -15.21 -1.85 4.59
C SER A 76 -14.58 -1.78 3.20
N PHE A 77 -14.06 -2.91 2.68
CA PHE A 77 -13.48 -2.99 1.33
C PHE A 77 -14.38 -3.65 0.29
N ALA A 78 -15.59 -4.09 0.64
CA ALA A 78 -16.45 -4.87 -0.25
C ALA A 78 -16.75 -4.13 -1.56
N GLY A 79 -17.06 -2.83 -1.50
CA GLY A 79 -17.31 -2.01 -2.69
C GLY A 79 -16.09 -1.87 -3.60
N ALA A 80 -14.90 -1.71 -3.02
CA ALA A 80 -13.64 -1.63 -3.77
C ALA A 80 -13.27 -2.99 -4.39
N ALA A 81 -13.50 -4.08 -3.66
CA ALA A 81 -13.25 -5.44 -4.14
C ALA A 81 -14.17 -5.81 -5.30
N LYS A 82 -15.47 -5.45 -5.22
CA LYS A 82 -16.41 -5.62 -6.32
C LYS A 82 -15.97 -4.83 -7.56
N ALA A 83 -15.60 -3.56 -7.39
CA ALA A 83 -15.12 -2.71 -8.49
C ALA A 83 -13.83 -3.26 -9.13
N HIS A 84 -12.90 -3.75 -8.31
CA HIS A 84 -11.64 -4.33 -8.79
C HIS A 84 -11.85 -5.64 -9.55
N LYS A 85 -12.68 -6.55 -9.02
CA LYS A 85 -13.05 -7.80 -9.70
C LYS A 85 -13.74 -7.54 -11.03
N ALA A 86 -14.56 -6.49 -11.11
CA ALA A 86 -15.22 -6.06 -12.35
C ALA A 86 -14.29 -5.27 -13.29
N THR A 87 -13.06 -4.95 -12.87
CA THR A 87 -12.13 -4.18 -13.71
C THR A 87 -11.56 -5.07 -14.82
N THR A 88 -11.81 -4.71 -16.07
CA THR A 88 -11.32 -5.46 -17.24
C THR A 88 -9.93 -4.99 -17.68
N ASN A 89 -9.28 -5.76 -18.57
CA ASN A 89 -7.95 -5.48 -19.13
C ASN A 89 -6.81 -5.40 -18.11
N MET A 90 -6.99 -5.97 -16.91
CA MET A 90 -5.95 -5.96 -15.88
C MET A 90 -4.71 -6.73 -16.36
N PRO A 91 -3.48 -6.20 -16.13
CA PRO A 91 -2.25 -6.81 -16.64
C PRO A 91 -1.98 -8.16 -16.00
N ALA A 92 -1.21 -9.05 -16.63
CA ALA A 92 -0.85 -10.33 -16.02
C ALA A 92 -0.02 -10.11 -14.73
N ARG A 93 -0.13 -10.98 -13.72
CA ARG A 93 0.58 -10.75 -12.43
C ARG A 93 2.11 -10.72 -12.59
N ASN A 94 2.62 -11.48 -13.55
CA ASN A 94 4.03 -11.64 -13.88
C ASN A 94 4.53 -10.67 -14.97
N SER A 95 3.67 -9.83 -15.55
CA SER A 95 4.14 -8.83 -16.51
C SER A 95 4.97 -7.75 -15.81
N LYS A 96 5.79 -7.05 -16.59
CA LYS A 96 6.66 -5.98 -16.11
C LYS A 96 6.38 -4.67 -16.83
N PHE A 97 6.50 -3.57 -16.10
CA PHE A 97 6.39 -2.21 -16.57
C PHE A 97 7.70 -1.51 -16.24
N LYS A 98 8.49 -1.19 -17.26
CA LYS A 98 9.80 -0.54 -17.10
C LYS A 98 9.67 0.93 -17.49
N VAL A 99 10.01 1.79 -16.55
CA VAL A 99 10.10 3.23 -16.74
C VAL A 99 11.59 3.57 -16.84
N PRO A 100 12.05 4.13 -17.97
CA PRO A 100 13.45 4.50 -18.15
C PRO A 100 13.87 5.55 -17.11
N ALA A 101 15.17 5.56 -16.81
CA ALA A 101 15.82 6.65 -16.09
C ALA A 101 15.85 7.92 -16.94
N GLY A 102 16.01 9.08 -16.32
CA GLY A 102 16.18 10.34 -17.02
C GLY A 102 16.41 11.51 -16.05
N GLY A 103 17.16 12.54 -16.49
CA GLY A 103 17.35 13.77 -15.72
C GLY A 103 17.92 13.54 -14.31
N GLY A 104 18.87 12.60 -14.18
CA GLY A 104 19.47 12.20 -12.90
C GLY A 104 18.59 11.31 -12.01
N LYS A 105 17.37 10.94 -12.44
CA LYS A 105 16.46 10.08 -11.69
C LYS A 105 16.62 8.61 -12.12
N PRO A 106 16.56 7.65 -11.17
CA PRO A 106 16.74 6.24 -11.49
C PRO A 106 15.51 5.64 -12.19
N ALA A 107 15.76 4.57 -12.95
CA ALA A 107 14.72 3.79 -13.60
C ALA A 107 13.80 3.11 -12.56
N HIS A 108 12.54 2.90 -12.93
CA HIS A 108 11.59 2.16 -12.09
C HIS A 108 11.06 0.93 -12.79
N THR A 109 10.95 -0.19 -12.07
CA THR A 109 10.30 -1.41 -12.56
C THR A 109 9.16 -1.80 -11.67
N TYR A 110 7.99 -2.02 -12.25
CA TYR A 110 6.79 -2.50 -11.55
C TYR A 110 6.33 -3.82 -12.15
N SER A 111 5.90 -4.73 -11.29
CA SER A 111 5.22 -5.96 -11.69
C SER A 111 3.73 -5.71 -11.92
N GLY A 112 3.09 -6.53 -12.76
CA GLY A 112 1.65 -6.47 -12.93
C GLY A 112 0.89 -6.79 -11.64
N LYS A 113 1.47 -7.58 -10.72
CA LYS A 113 0.95 -7.77 -9.35
C LYS A 113 0.88 -6.44 -8.60
N GLU A 114 1.92 -5.62 -8.65
CA GLU A 114 1.95 -4.30 -8.01
C GLU A 114 0.95 -3.35 -8.67
N VAL A 115 0.88 -3.32 -10.00
CA VAL A 115 -0.10 -2.53 -10.73
C VAL A 115 -1.53 -2.91 -10.32
N ARG A 116 -1.85 -4.21 -10.23
CA ARG A 116 -3.16 -4.68 -9.75
C ARG A 116 -3.46 -4.23 -8.32
N LYS A 117 -2.45 -4.23 -7.44
CA LYS A 117 -2.58 -3.77 -6.04
C LYS A 117 -2.89 -2.27 -5.99
N GLU A 118 -2.21 -1.47 -6.80
CA GLU A 118 -2.43 -0.02 -6.83
C GLU A 118 -3.78 0.34 -7.48
N VAL A 119 -4.23 -0.39 -8.50
CA VAL A 119 -5.61 -0.25 -9.01
C VAL A 119 -6.64 -0.54 -7.92
N PHE A 120 -6.42 -1.56 -7.08
CA PHE A 120 -7.32 -1.85 -5.94
C PHE A 120 -7.35 -0.70 -4.93
N LYS A 121 -6.18 -0.14 -4.57
CA LYS A 121 -6.10 1.03 -3.70
C LYS A 121 -6.79 2.25 -4.30
N GLY A 122 -6.66 2.47 -5.60
CA GLY A 122 -7.42 3.50 -6.31
C GLY A 122 -8.93 3.32 -6.18
N HIS A 123 -9.44 2.08 -6.25
CA HIS A 123 -10.85 1.79 -5.98
C HIS A 123 -11.23 2.02 -4.52
N MET A 124 -10.36 1.68 -3.57
CA MET A 124 -10.59 1.96 -2.15
C MET A 124 -10.72 3.46 -1.90
N GLU A 125 -9.80 4.27 -2.43
CA GLU A 125 -9.87 5.73 -2.30
C GLU A 125 -11.13 6.27 -2.97
N ALA A 126 -11.44 5.82 -4.18
CA ALA A 126 -12.65 6.23 -4.88
C ALA A 126 -13.94 5.92 -4.10
N GLN A 127 -13.97 4.83 -3.31
CA GLN A 127 -15.09 4.53 -2.42
C GLN A 127 -15.07 5.44 -1.19
N ARG A 128 -13.91 5.64 -0.57
CA ARG A 128 -13.74 6.54 0.59
C ARG A 128 -14.19 7.97 0.29
N LEU A 129 -13.97 8.44 -0.94
CA LEU A 129 -14.34 9.80 -1.37
C LEU A 129 -15.85 10.00 -1.56
N LYS A 130 -16.65 8.93 -1.64
CA LYS A 130 -18.10 9.05 -1.78
C LYS A 130 -18.67 9.67 -0.50
N GLY A 131 -19.35 10.80 -0.65
CA GLY A 131 -19.95 11.53 0.48
C GLY A 131 -18.99 12.48 1.20
N LEU A 132 -17.73 12.62 0.76
CA LEU A 132 -16.80 13.61 1.32
C LEU A 132 -16.94 14.97 0.64
N SER A 133 -16.51 16.03 1.33
CA SER A 133 -16.54 17.40 0.79
C SER A 133 -15.61 17.59 -0.41
N LYS A 134 -15.88 18.57 -1.26
CA LYS A 134 -15.03 18.91 -2.42
C LYS A 134 -13.58 19.18 -2.02
N THR A 135 -13.37 19.82 -0.87
CA THR A 135 -12.03 20.09 -0.32
C THR A 135 -11.26 18.81 0.00
N GLN A 136 -11.94 17.83 0.61
CA GLN A 136 -11.34 16.51 0.91
C GLN A 136 -11.07 15.72 -0.37
N GLN A 137 -11.97 15.78 -1.35
CA GLN A 137 -11.76 15.17 -2.66
C GLN A 137 -10.55 15.80 -3.37
N LYS A 138 -10.37 17.12 -3.30
CA LYS A 138 -9.21 17.82 -3.89
C LYS A 138 -7.87 17.41 -3.26
N LYS A 139 -7.84 17.06 -1.97
CA LYS A 139 -6.64 16.56 -1.28
C LYS A 139 -6.30 15.10 -1.62
N SER A 140 -7.22 14.36 -2.25
CA SER A 140 -6.99 12.97 -2.60
C SER A 140 -5.91 12.81 -3.67
N PRO A 141 -5.09 11.74 -3.60
CA PRO A 141 -4.15 11.39 -4.67
C PRO A 141 -4.84 10.86 -5.94
N ILE A 142 -6.13 10.49 -5.90
CA ILE A 142 -6.86 10.14 -7.12
C ILE A 142 -7.23 11.41 -7.90
N LYS A 143 -6.87 11.50 -9.17
CA LYS A 143 -7.14 12.66 -10.03
C LYS A 143 -7.83 12.25 -11.33
N PRO A 144 -8.57 13.17 -11.99
CA PRO A 144 -9.07 12.92 -13.34
C PRO A 144 -7.89 12.91 -14.33
N PHE A 145 -7.81 11.84 -15.12
CA PHE A 145 -6.88 11.74 -16.24
C PHE A 145 -7.59 12.18 -17.53
N GLY A 146 -7.24 13.38 -17.99
CA GLY A 146 -7.86 14.02 -19.16
C GLY A 146 -7.28 13.57 -20.51
N ASN A 147 -6.13 12.89 -20.53
CA ASN A 147 -5.41 12.50 -21.76
C ASN A 147 -5.30 13.64 -22.78
N ARG A 148 -4.90 14.82 -22.30
CA ARG A 148 -4.66 15.99 -23.16
C ARG A 148 -3.54 15.65 -24.16
N PRO A 149 -3.38 16.37 -25.27
CA PRO A 149 -2.27 16.13 -26.19
C PRO A 149 -0.93 16.08 -25.44
N HIS A 150 -0.14 15.03 -25.67
CA HIS A 150 1.14 14.79 -25.03
C HIS A 150 2.26 15.09 -26.02
N GLU A 151 3.37 15.63 -25.52
CA GLU A 151 4.59 15.72 -26.31
C GLU A 151 5.20 14.34 -26.43
N VAL A 152 5.10 13.76 -27.61
CA VAL A 152 5.88 12.58 -27.98
C VAL A 152 7.38 12.94 -28.06
N PRO A 153 8.30 11.96 -28.10
CA PRO A 153 9.75 12.22 -28.16
C PRO A 153 10.23 13.11 -29.31
N LYS A 154 9.40 13.35 -30.33
CA LYS A 154 9.66 14.33 -31.39
C LYS A 154 8.87 15.62 -31.12
N PRO A 155 9.54 16.78 -30.95
CA PRO A 155 8.89 18.08 -30.84
C PRO A 155 7.90 18.31 -32.01
N GLY A 156 6.77 18.96 -31.73
CA GLY A 156 5.82 19.43 -32.76
C GLY A 156 4.63 18.51 -33.09
N ASN A 157 4.58 17.27 -32.57
CA ASN A 157 3.46 16.34 -32.82
C ASN A 157 2.67 16.01 -31.55
N LEU A 158 1.90 16.97 -31.04
CA LEU A 158 1.06 16.78 -29.85
C LEU A 158 -0.11 15.84 -30.15
N LYS A 159 -0.11 14.64 -29.56
CA LYS A 159 -1.21 13.68 -29.70
C LYS A 159 -1.59 13.09 -28.34
N PRO A 160 -2.88 12.85 -28.08
CA PRO A 160 -3.31 12.13 -26.89
C PRO A 160 -2.73 10.71 -26.91
N LEU A 161 -2.51 10.10 -25.73
CA LEU A 161 -2.03 8.72 -25.65
C LEU A 161 -3.12 7.79 -26.19
N LYS A 162 -2.74 6.98 -27.19
CA LYS A 162 -3.65 6.09 -27.89
C LYS A 162 -4.30 5.09 -26.91
N GLY A 163 -5.62 5.06 -26.89
CA GLY A 163 -6.38 4.07 -26.11
C GLY A 163 -6.44 4.32 -24.60
N MET A 164 -5.88 5.42 -24.08
CA MET A 164 -5.86 5.71 -22.64
C MET A 164 -7.17 6.28 -22.11
N THR A 165 -7.78 7.23 -22.81
CA THR A 165 -9.16 7.68 -22.58
C THR A 165 -9.76 8.13 -23.92
N PRO A 166 -11.09 8.28 -24.02
CA PRO A 166 -11.73 8.87 -25.17
C PRO A 166 -11.16 10.26 -25.40
N VAL A 167 -10.59 10.47 -26.59
CA VAL A 167 -10.29 11.80 -27.09
C VAL A 167 -11.63 12.47 -27.34
N VAL A 168 -11.89 13.60 -26.68
CA VAL A 168 -13.12 14.37 -26.90
C VAL A 168 -13.05 14.95 -28.32
N LYS A 169 -13.76 14.35 -29.27
CA LYS A 169 -13.98 14.92 -30.61
C LYS A 169 -15.27 15.75 -30.52
N GLY A 170 -15.18 17.07 -30.66
CA GLY A 170 -16.37 17.95 -30.75
C GLY A 170 -16.98 18.46 -29.43
N GLY A 171 -16.21 18.56 -28.34
CA GLY A 171 -16.59 19.35 -27.15
C GLY A 171 -17.69 18.79 -26.23
N LYS A 172 -18.51 17.81 -26.64
CA LYS A 172 -19.52 17.20 -25.75
C LYS A 172 -18.96 16.01 -24.98
N GLN A 173 -18.87 16.17 -23.66
CA GLN A 173 -18.29 15.24 -22.70
C GLN A 173 -19.22 14.03 -22.44
N HIS A 174 -19.40 13.14 -23.43
CA HIS A 174 -20.30 11.99 -23.28
C HIS A 174 -19.69 10.81 -22.49
N GLN A 175 -18.40 10.84 -22.16
CA GLN A 175 -17.74 9.79 -21.37
C GLN A 175 -16.92 10.37 -20.22
N GLN A 176 -17.06 9.74 -19.05
CA GLN A 176 -16.34 10.11 -17.84
C GLN A 176 -14.83 10.06 -18.08
N PRO A 177 -14.06 11.07 -17.61
CA PRO A 177 -12.61 11.08 -17.74
C PRO A 177 -12.01 9.84 -17.06
N GLY A 178 -10.81 9.47 -17.49
CA GLY A 178 -10.03 8.46 -16.77
C GLY A 178 -9.76 8.93 -15.34
N ARG A 179 -9.32 8.00 -14.49
CA ARG A 179 -8.80 8.28 -13.16
C ARG A 179 -7.36 7.81 -13.13
N GLU A 180 -6.47 8.69 -12.72
CA GLU A 180 -5.09 8.36 -12.42
C GLU A 180 -4.92 8.12 -10.92
N TRP A 181 -4.09 7.12 -10.61
CA TRP A 181 -3.68 6.81 -9.24
C TRP A 181 -2.16 6.65 -9.19
N PRO A 182 -1.45 7.29 -8.25
CA PRO A 182 0.00 7.17 -8.14
C PRO A 182 0.43 5.76 -7.75
N MET A 183 1.45 5.27 -8.45
CA MET A 183 2.23 4.12 -7.99
C MET A 183 3.18 4.57 -6.87
N PRO A 184 3.66 3.67 -6.00
CA PRO A 184 4.67 4.02 -5.00
C PRO A 184 6.01 4.34 -5.68
N ASN A 185 6.72 5.34 -5.18
CA ASN A 185 8.10 5.59 -5.61
C ASN A 185 9.02 4.53 -5.01
N LYS A 186 9.70 3.75 -5.87
CA LYS A 186 10.62 2.69 -5.45
C LYS A 186 12.03 3.18 -5.15
N ALA A 187 12.42 4.33 -5.68
CA ALA A 187 13.74 4.90 -5.46
C ALA A 187 13.79 5.68 -4.15
N VAL A 188 12.74 6.47 -3.87
CA VAL A 188 12.64 7.27 -2.65
C VAL A 188 11.25 7.05 -2.03
N PRO A 189 11.12 6.09 -1.08
CA PRO A 189 9.86 5.84 -0.40
C PRO A 189 9.27 7.11 0.24
N GLY A 190 7.94 7.27 0.19
CA GLY A 190 7.25 8.43 0.74
C GLY A 190 7.12 9.64 -0.20
N THR A 191 7.83 9.64 -1.33
CA THR A 191 7.71 10.71 -2.34
C THR A 191 6.77 10.34 -3.48
N THR A 192 6.32 11.35 -4.23
CA THR A 192 5.46 11.16 -5.41
C THR A 192 6.23 10.43 -6.51
N SER A 193 5.74 9.25 -6.92
CA SER A 193 6.28 8.53 -8.08
C SER A 193 6.01 9.31 -9.37
N PRO A 194 6.84 9.18 -10.42
CA PRO A 194 6.48 9.65 -11.76
C PRO A 194 5.37 8.80 -12.42
N VAL A 195 5.02 7.65 -11.84
CA VAL A 195 4.18 6.63 -12.49
C VAL A 195 2.75 6.67 -11.96
N ARG A 196 1.78 6.54 -12.86
CA ARG A 196 0.34 6.49 -12.56
C ARG A 196 -0.31 5.28 -13.24
N VAL A 197 -1.29 4.67 -12.57
CA VAL A 197 -2.20 3.70 -13.21
C VAL A 197 -3.46 4.40 -13.65
N ILE A 198 -3.92 4.09 -14.86
CA ILE A 198 -5.12 4.70 -15.44
C ILE A 198 -6.27 3.69 -15.45
N THR A 199 -7.37 4.07 -14.82
CA THR A 199 -8.64 3.33 -14.88
C THR A 199 -9.74 4.22 -15.43
N GLN A 200 -10.74 3.64 -16.07
CA GLN A 200 -11.86 4.41 -16.60
C GLN A 200 -13.17 3.66 -16.39
N LYS A 201 -14.27 4.39 -16.16
CA LYS A 201 -15.60 3.80 -16.21
C LYS A 201 -15.97 3.44 -17.65
N GLY A 202 -16.25 2.17 -17.88
CA GLY A 202 -16.76 1.63 -19.14
C GLY A 202 -18.27 1.87 -19.30
N LYS A 203 -18.80 1.55 -20.49
CA LYS A 203 -20.22 1.75 -20.83
C LYS A 203 -21.18 0.99 -19.92
N LYS A 204 -20.82 -0.24 -19.51
CA LYS A 204 -21.64 -1.11 -18.63
C LYS A 204 -21.48 -0.79 -17.14
N GLY A 205 -20.91 0.37 -16.81
CA GLY A 205 -20.66 0.79 -15.42
C GLY A 205 -19.48 0.10 -14.73
N ASN A 206 -18.89 -0.94 -15.33
CA ASN A 206 -17.65 -1.56 -14.88
C ASN A 206 -16.44 -0.65 -15.14
N HIS A 207 -15.32 -0.90 -14.46
CA HIS A 207 -14.08 -0.19 -14.75
C HIS A 207 -13.23 -0.93 -15.81
N VAL A 208 -12.44 -0.20 -16.56
CA VAL A 208 -11.47 -0.72 -17.53
C VAL A 208 -10.11 -0.20 -17.14
N PHE A 209 -9.13 -1.10 -17.00
CA PHE A 209 -7.73 -0.71 -16.90
C PHE A 209 -7.23 -0.27 -18.28
N ARG A 210 -6.72 0.96 -18.37
CA ARG A 210 -6.30 1.58 -19.63
C ARG A 210 -4.80 1.48 -19.83
N GLY A 211 -4.04 1.44 -18.76
CA GLY A 211 -2.60 1.22 -18.80
C GLY A 211 -1.88 1.88 -17.64
N VAL A 212 -0.56 1.90 -17.77
CA VAL A 212 0.35 2.64 -16.90
C VAL A 212 0.91 3.80 -17.71
N VAL A 213 0.95 4.99 -17.11
CA VAL A 213 1.61 6.16 -17.68
C VAL A 213 2.69 6.64 -16.74
N ALA A 214 3.72 7.29 -17.26
CA ALA A 214 4.78 7.89 -16.47
C ALA A 214 5.18 9.24 -17.05
N HIS A 215 5.58 10.17 -16.18
CA HIS A 215 6.26 11.40 -16.59
C HIS A 215 7.64 11.11 -17.20
N ASP A 216 8.01 11.84 -18.24
CA ASP A 216 9.33 11.77 -18.87
C ASP A 216 10.36 12.43 -17.95
N GLN A 217 11.17 11.59 -17.29
CA GLN A 217 12.10 12.04 -16.26
C GLN A 217 13.25 12.89 -16.80
N SER A 218 13.56 12.83 -18.12
CA SER A 218 14.64 13.63 -18.71
C SER A 218 14.24 15.05 -19.04
N ARG A 219 12.95 15.40 -18.95
CA ARG A 219 12.46 16.73 -19.27
C ARG A 219 12.35 17.60 -18.03
N THR A 220 12.74 18.86 -18.17
CA THR A 220 12.45 19.88 -17.16
C THR A 220 10.95 20.20 -17.22
N PRO A 221 10.21 20.11 -16.10
CA PRO A 221 8.80 20.47 -16.09
C PRO A 221 8.62 21.95 -16.47
N GLY A 222 7.76 22.25 -17.45
CA GLY A 222 7.33 23.61 -17.76
C GLY A 222 5.81 23.80 -17.64
N LYS A 223 5.33 25.04 -17.72
CA LYS A 223 3.89 25.34 -17.76
C LYS A 223 3.24 24.70 -18.99
N GLY A 224 2.28 23.80 -18.77
CA GLY A 224 1.48 23.18 -19.83
C GLY A 224 2.07 21.91 -20.45
N TYR A 225 3.25 21.46 -20.02
CA TYR A 225 3.87 20.23 -20.52
C TYR A 225 3.06 19.03 -20.04
N ASN A 226 2.57 18.25 -21.00
CA ASN A 226 1.98 16.95 -20.74
C ASN A 226 2.96 15.90 -21.24
N ASP A 227 3.99 15.67 -20.43
CA ASP A 227 5.16 14.82 -20.67
C ASP A 227 4.88 13.33 -20.40
N HIS A 228 3.63 12.96 -20.08
CA HIS A 228 3.35 11.56 -19.85
C HIS A 228 3.54 10.73 -21.12
N PHE A 229 4.15 9.56 -20.96
CA PHE A 229 4.16 8.50 -21.96
C PHE A 229 3.49 7.25 -21.40
N GLN A 230 2.94 6.43 -22.30
CA GLN A 230 2.42 5.11 -21.93
C GLN A 230 3.58 4.13 -21.70
N VAL A 231 3.62 3.54 -20.50
CA VAL A 231 4.58 2.49 -20.17
C VAL A 231 4.08 1.17 -20.76
N LYS A 232 4.86 0.58 -21.66
CA LYS A 232 4.51 -0.68 -22.33
C LYS A 232 4.55 -1.85 -21.34
N GLU A 233 3.51 -2.68 -21.36
CA GLU A 233 3.49 -3.96 -20.63
C GLU A 233 4.42 -4.96 -21.33
N GLN A 234 5.43 -5.44 -20.61
CA GLN A 234 6.30 -6.54 -21.04
C GLN A 234 5.74 -7.84 -20.48
N LYS A 235 5.06 -8.61 -21.32
CA LYS A 235 4.59 -9.96 -20.98
C LYS A 235 5.79 -10.89 -20.95
N GLN A 236 6.02 -11.60 -19.84
CA GLN A 236 6.97 -12.70 -19.85
C GLN A 236 6.44 -13.77 -20.82
N LYS A 237 7.23 -14.11 -21.83
CA LYS A 237 6.95 -15.29 -22.66
C LYS A 237 6.97 -16.48 -21.70
N THR A 238 5.82 -17.11 -21.48
CA THR A 238 5.78 -18.42 -20.85
C THR A 238 6.61 -19.34 -21.74
N LYS A 239 7.79 -19.77 -21.27
CA LYS A 239 8.45 -20.91 -21.89
C LYS A 239 7.46 -22.07 -21.76
N ARG A 240 6.91 -22.52 -22.89
CA ARG A 240 6.21 -23.81 -22.92
C ARG A 240 7.30 -24.84 -22.61
N VAL A 241 7.18 -25.47 -21.45
CA VAL A 241 7.93 -26.68 -21.09
C VAL A 241 7.15 -27.84 -21.67
#